data_AF-A0A5E6NPL9-F1
#
_entry.id   AF-A0A5E6NPL9-F1
#
_cell.length_a   1.000
_cell.length_b   1.000
_cell.length_c   1.000
_cell.angle_alpha   90.00
_cell.angle_beta   90.00
_cell.angle_gamma   90.00
#
_symmetry.space_group_name_H-M   'P 1'
#
loop_
_entity.id
_entity.type
_entity.pdbx_description
1 polymer ?
#
loop_
_entity_poly.entity_id
_entity_poly.type
_entity_poly.pdbx_seq_one_letter_code
_entity_poly.pdbx_strand_id
1 'polypeptide(L)'
;MIVPIYAKVSINIHSGNYADNIVRVQEAGGIEERAASRSSTIIDIMMETGTGKTYTYAKTMFELNREYGIFKFVVIVPTLSIKAGTIDFLNSESARVHFKEQYSKVLCRK
;
A
#
# COMPACT_ATOMS: atom_id res chain seq x y z
N MET A 1 -11.78 5.98 31.79
CA MET A 1 -12.10 6.74 30.55
C MET A 1 -10.88 6.63 29.65
N ILE A 2 -10.89 5.73 28.67
CA ILE A 2 -9.77 5.52 27.75
C ILE A 2 -9.97 6.52 26.61
N VAL A 3 -9.09 7.50 26.50
CA VAL A 3 -9.08 8.43 25.36
C VAL A 3 -8.33 7.72 24.23
N PRO A 4 -8.95 7.39 23.09
CA PRO A 4 -8.23 6.83 21.97
C PRO A 4 -7.26 7.89 21.42
N ILE A 5 -5.96 7.65 21.58
CA ILE A 5 -4.91 8.45 20.94
C ILE A 5 -4.91 8.08 19.45
N TYR A 6 -5.68 8.81 18.66
CA TYR A 6 -5.55 8.76 17.20
C TYR A 6 -4.30 9.54 16.79
N ALA A 7 -3.12 8.91 16.90
CA ALA A 7 -1.90 9.49 16.38
C ALA A 7 -2.03 9.64 14.86
N LYS A 8 -1.99 10.88 14.37
CA LYS A 8 -1.95 11.18 12.93
C LYS A 8 -0.54 10.90 12.43
N VAL A 9 -0.34 9.74 11.80
CA VAL A 9 0.89 9.46 11.04
C VAL A 9 1.00 10.49 9.92
N SER A 10 2.07 11.29 9.95
CA SER A 10 2.33 12.31 8.92
C SER A 10 3.59 11.91 8.17
N ILE A 11 3.42 11.54 6.88
CA ILE A 11 4.55 11.21 6.00
C ILE A 11 4.93 12.49 5.27
N ASN A 12 6.17 12.95 5.48
CA ASN A 12 6.69 14.10 4.75
C ASN A 12 7.21 13.64 3.38
N ILE A 13 6.44 13.91 2.35
CA ILE A 13 6.74 13.60 0.95
C ILE A 13 7.38 14.77 0.19
N HIS A 14 7.56 15.93 0.85
CA HIS A 14 8.10 17.15 0.24
C HIS A 14 9.63 17.27 0.31
N SER A 15 10.31 16.34 1.00
CA SER A 15 11.76 16.26 0.93
C SER A 15 12.21 15.94 -0.50
N GLY A 16 13.28 16.57 -0.99
CA GLY A 16 13.81 16.38 -2.36
C GLY A 16 14.02 14.92 -2.80
N ASN A 17 14.06 13.98 -1.84
CA ASN A 17 14.22 12.54 -2.05
C ASN A 17 13.03 11.85 -2.75
N TYR A 18 11.81 12.41 -2.76
CA TYR A 18 10.65 11.71 -3.35
C TYR A 18 10.80 11.50 -4.85
N ALA A 19 11.08 12.57 -5.61
CA ALA A 19 11.26 12.49 -7.06
C ALA A 19 12.45 11.61 -7.43
N ASP A 20 13.55 11.70 -6.69
CA ASP A 20 14.75 10.90 -6.94
C ASP A 20 14.49 9.41 -6.68
N ASN A 21 13.66 9.06 -5.69
CA ASN A 21 13.24 7.68 -5.46
C ASN A 21 12.38 7.15 -6.61
N ILE A 22 11.45 7.96 -7.14
CA ILE A 22 10.63 7.57 -8.31
C ILE A 22 11.53 7.29 -9.51
N VAL A 23 12.49 8.17 -9.81
CA VAL A 23 13.42 7.98 -10.94
C VAL A 23 14.20 6.68 -10.78
N ARG A 24 14.73 6.40 -9.58
CA ARG A 24 15.46 5.13 -9.31
C ARG A 24 14.58 3.89 -9.52
N VAL A 25 13.32 3.94 -9.10
CA VAL A 25 12.38 2.82 -9.31
C VAL A 25 12.02 2.66 -10.79
N GLN A 26 11.85 3.75 -11.53
CA GLN A 26 11.61 3.73 -12.97
C GLN A 26 12.81 3.12 -13.73
N GLU A 27 14.03 3.50 -13.36
CA GLU A 27 15.26 2.94 -13.94
C GLU A 27 15.38 1.44 -13.68
N ALA A 28 15.15 1.00 -12.44
CA ALA A 28 15.16 -0.41 -12.07
C ALA A 28 14.06 -1.21 -12.79
N GLY A 29 12.93 -0.56 -13.10
CA GLY A 29 11.80 -1.13 -13.84
C GLY A 29 11.92 -1.04 -15.35
N GLY A 30 13.00 -0.44 -15.89
CA GLY A 30 13.17 -0.25 -17.34
C GLY A 30 12.16 0.71 -17.99
N ILE A 31 11.62 1.66 -17.24
CA ILE A 31 10.64 2.65 -17.73
C ILE A 31 11.41 3.84 -18.33
N GLU A 32 11.30 4.04 -19.64
CA GLU A 32 12.03 5.10 -20.36
C GLU A 32 11.45 6.51 -20.14
N GLU A 33 10.18 6.61 -19.72
CA GLU A 33 9.47 7.88 -19.53
C GLU A 33 9.83 8.54 -18.18
N ARG A 34 10.80 9.45 -18.22
CA ARG A 34 11.38 10.16 -17.05
C ARG A 34 10.56 11.37 -16.57
N ALA A 35 9.24 11.35 -16.73
CA ALA A 35 8.39 12.47 -16.35
C ALA A 35 7.89 12.34 -14.89
N ALA A 36 8.80 12.39 -13.92
CA ALA A 36 8.39 12.53 -12.52
C ALA A 36 7.93 13.97 -12.29
N SER A 37 6.61 14.21 -12.31
CA SER A 37 6.04 15.47 -11.85
C SER A 37 6.42 15.68 -10.38
N ARG A 38 7.38 16.59 -10.12
CA ARG A 38 7.90 16.90 -8.77
C ARG A 38 6.81 17.36 -7.78
N SER A 39 5.63 17.70 -8.29
CA SER A 39 4.49 18.18 -7.50
C SER A 39 3.36 17.14 -7.34
N SER A 40 3.41 16.01 -8.04
CA SER A 40 2.36 14.97 -7.93
C SER A 40 2.70 13.95 -6.87
N THR A 41 1.72 13.58 -6.06
CA THR A 41 1.80 12.51 -5.06
C THR A 41 1.11 11.24 -5.51
N ILE A 42 0.66 11.20 -6.77
CA ILE A 42 0.00 10.05 -7.39
C ILE A 42 1.08 9.12 -7.91
N ILE A 43 0.97 7.84 -7.56
CA ILE A 43 1.86 6.77 -8.03
C ILE A 43 1.01 5.79 -8.84
N ASP A 44 1.37 5.63 -10.10
CA ASP A 44 0.71 4.69 -11.00
C ASP A 44 1.45 3.36 -11.03
N ILE A 45 0.70 2.26 -10.93
CA ILE A 45 1.23 0.90 -10.97
C ILE A 45 0.48 0.15 -12.07
N MET A 46 1.19 -0.18 -13.15
CA MET A 46 0.63 -0.98 -14.24
C MET A 46 0.91 -2.46 -14.00
N MET A 47 -0.14 -3.28 -14.09
CA MET A 47 -0.05 -4.73 -13.93
C MET A 47 -1.05 -5.40 -14.86
N GLU A 48 -0.64 -6.49 -15.49
CA GLU A 48 -1.50 -7.29 -16.36
C GLU A 48 -2.59 -8.04 -15.58
N THR A 49 -3.72 -8.36 -16.20
CA THR A 49 -4.80 -9.15 -15.57
C THR A 49 -4.27 -10.53 -15.16
N GLY A 50 -4.77 -11.07 -14.04
CA GLY A 50 -4.29 -12.36 -13.51
C GLY A 50 -2.95 -12.33 -12.76
N THR A 51 -2.21 -11.21 -12.73
CA THR A 51 -0.89 -11.12 -12.04
C THR A 51 -0.96 -10.75 -10.55
N GLY A 52 -2.14 -10.84 -9.92
CA GLY A 52 -2.25 -10.62 -8.47
C GLY A 52 -2.25 -9.14 -8.03
N LYS A 53 -2.85 -8.24 -8.82
CA LYS A 53 -3.10 -6.84 -8.42
C LYS A 53 -3.69 -6.71 -7.01
N THR A 54 -4.69 -7.54 -6.70
CA THR A 54 -5.37 -7.59 -5.38
C THR A 54 -4.42 -7.88 -4.23
N TYR A 55 -3.58 -8.90 -4.41
CA TYR A 55 -2.58 -9.26 -3.42
C TYR A 55 -1.52 -8.16 -3.27
N THR A 56 -1.11 -7.55 -4.37
CA THR A 56 -0.06 -6.54 -4.40
C THR A 56 -0.43 -5.31 -3.58
N TYR A 57 -1.62 -4.70 -3.80
CA TYR A 57 -2.02 -3.55 -2.98
C TYR A 57 -2.22 -3.95 -1.51
N ALA A 58 -2.73 -5.15 -1.23
CA ALA A 58 -2.93 -5.61 0.15
C ALA A 58 -1.59 -5.74 0.87
N LYS A 59 -0.61 -6.37 0.23
CA LYS A 59 0.76 -6.45 0.73
C LYS A 59 1.36 -5.07 0.97
N THR A 60 1.20 -4.13 0.03
CA THR A 60 1.66 -2.75 0.20
C THR A 60 1.03 -2.06 1.41
N MET A 61 -0.26 -2.29 1.69
CA MET A 61 -0.90 -1.74 2.90
C MET A 61 -0.28 -2.29 4.18
N PHE A 62 0.04 -3.60 4.24
CA PHE A 62 0.72 -4.20 5.38
C PHE A 62 2.17 -3.70 5.54
N GLU A 63 2.92 -3.54 4.45
CA GLU A 63 4.27 -2.97 4.50
C GLU A 63 4.25 -1.51 4.95
N LEU A 64 3.30 -0.71 4.46
CA LEU A 64 3.11 0.67 4.92
C LEU A 64 2.72 0.76 6.39
N ASN A 65 1.93 -0.20 6.88
CA ASN A 65 1.64 -0.31 8.31
C ASN A 65 2.89 -0.64 9.12
N ARG A 66 3.71 -1.58 8.65
CA ARG A 66 4.92 -2.02 9.32
C ARG A 66 5.99 -0.93 9.38
N GLU A 67 6.27 -0.28 8.26
CA GLU A 67 7.38 0.68 8.14
C GLU A 67 7.01 2.07 8.65
N TYR A 68 5.75 2.49 8.45
CA TYR A 68 5.31 3.87 8.75
C TYR A 68 4.14 3.96 9.74
N GLY A 69 3.57 2.84 10.19
CA GLY A 69 2.45 2.83 11.13
C GLY A 69 1.10 3.24 10.51
N ILE A 70 0.97 3.30 9.17
CA ILE A 70 -0.30 3.63 8.52
C ILE A 70 -1.29 2.49 8.72
N PHE A 71 -2.48 2.76 9.27
CA PHE A 71 -3.45 1.72 9.62
C PHE A 71 -4.85 1.95 9.01
N LYS A 72 -5.03 3.00 8.21
CA LYS A 72 -6.28 3.34 7.53
C LYS A 72 -6.03 3.55 6.04
N PHE A 73 -6.74 2.79 5.22
CA PHE A 73 -6.64 2.83 3.76
C PHE A 73 -8.04 2.91 3.15
N VAL A 74 -8.17 3.58 2.02
CA VAL A 74 -9.42 3.65 1.23
C VAL A 74 -9.15 3.01 -0.12
N VAL A 75 -9.89 1.96 -0.44
CA VAL A 75 -9.81 1.25 -1.73
C VAL A 75 -11.04 1.61 -2.54
N ILE A 76 -10.81 2.27 -3.68
CA ILE A 76 -11.88 2.68 -4.61
C ILE A 76 -11.87 1.68 -5.76
N VAL A 77 -13.04 1.09 -6.05
CA VAL A 77 -13.22 0.09 -7.11
C VAL A 77 -14.37 0.50 -8.04
N PRO A 78 -14.29 0.23 -9.35
CA PRO A 78 -15.26 0.74 -10.32
C PRO A 78 -16.58 -0.05 -10.35
N THR A 79 -16.59 -1.30 -9.90
CA THR A 79 -17.77 -2.18 -9.98
C THR A 79 -18.03 -2.94 -8.68
N LEU A 80 -19.29 -3.33 -8.47
CA LEU A 80 -19.72 -4.11 -7.30
C LEU A 80 -19.08 -5.50 -7.26
N SER A 81 -18.88 -6.15 -8.41
CA SER A 81 -18.25 -7.47 -8.47
C SER A 81 -16.79 -7.43 -8.01
N ILE A 82 -16.05 -6.38 -8.37
CA ILE A 82 -14.68 -6.18 -7.90
C ILE A 82 -14.68 -5.86 -6.40
N LYS A 83 -15.67 -5.09 -5.92
CA LYS A 83 -15.84 -4.82 -4.47
C LYS A 83 -16.04 -6.11 -3.69
N ALA A 84 -16.95 -6.98 -4.13
CA ALA A 84 -17.22 -8.27 -3.48
C ALA A 84 -15.95 -9.14 -3.46
N GLY A 85 -15.31 -9.35 -4.62
CA GLY A 85 -14.09 -10.17 -4.68
C GLY A 85 -12.92 -9.60 -3.85
N THR A 86 -12.81 -8.27 -3.75
CA THR A 86 -11.82 -7.62 -2.88
C THR A 86 -12.11 -7.87 -1.40
N ILE A 87 -13.37 -7.73 -0.98
CA ILE A 87 -13.80 -7.98 0.41
C ILE A 87 -13.57 -9.45 0.77
N ASP A 88 -13.97 -10.37 -0.12
CA ASP A 88 -13.81 -11.81 0.10
C ASP A 88 -12.34 -12.20 0.22
N PHE A 89 -11.47 -11.65 -0.63
CA PHE A 89 -10.02 -11.87 -0.54
C PHE A 89 -9.46 -11.36 0.79
N LEU A 90 -9.76 -10.11 1.18
CA LEU A 90 -9.24 -9.50 2.41
C LEU A 90 -9.76 -10.19 3.68
N ASN A 91 -10.97 -10.74 3.64
CA ASN A 91 -11.58 -11.47 4.76
C ASN A 91 -11.27 -12.97 4.76
N SER A 92 -10.69 -13.50 3.68
CA SER A 92 -10.38 -14.92 3.58
C SER A 92 -9.39 -15.36 4.67
N GLU A 93 -9.63 -16.54 5.25
CA GLU A 93 -8.77 -17.07 6.30
C GLU A 93 -7.35 -17.33 5.77
N SER A 94 -7.22 -17.78 4.52
CA SER A 94 -5.92 -17.98 3.87
C SER A 94 -5.13 -16.68 3.76
N ALA A 95 -5.73 -15.57 3.33
CA ALA A 95 -5.06 -14.27 3.29
C ALA A 95 -4.69 -13.80 4.70
N ARG A 96 -5.61 -13.95 5.66
CA ARG A 96 -5.35 -13.57 7.06
C ARG A 96 -4.20 -14.35 7.66
N VAL A 97 -4.15 -15.67 7.48
CA VAL A 97 -3.05 -16.52 7.95
C VAL A 97 -1.75 -16.14 7.24
N HIS A 98 -1.76 -16.00 5.92
CA HIS A 98 -0.57 -15.62 5.15
C HIS A 98 0.00 -14.28 5.60
N PHE A 99 -0.81 -13.22 5.67
CA PHE A 99 -0.36 -11.91 6.14
C PHE A 99 -0.04 -11.93 7.64
N LYS A 100 -0.74 -12.73 8.45
CA LYS A 100 -0.35 -12.91 9.84
C LYS A 100 1.02 -13.55 9.92
N GLU A 101 1.31 -14.66 9.27
CA GLU A 101 2.63 -15.31 9.32
C GLU A 101 3.75 -14.38 8.85
N GLN A 102 3.53 -13.66 7.74
CA GLN A 102 4.53 -12.73 7.21
C GLN A 102 4.75 -11.48 8.10
N TYR A 103 3.71 -10.98 8.77
CA TYR A 103 3.74 -9.73 9.52
C TYR A 103 3.49 -9.89 11.04
N SER A 104 3.53 -11.12 11.57
CA SER A 104 3.18 -11.52 12.96
C SER A 104 3.92 -10.75 14.05
N LYS A 105 5.00 -10.04 13.71
CA LYS A 105 5.77 -9.24 14.66
C LYS A 105 5.23 -7.83 14.89
N VAL A 106 4.23 -7.37 14.13
CA VAL A 106 3.80 -5.95 14.15
C VAL A 106 2.48 -5.72 14.91
N LEU A 107 1.63 -6.74 15.08
CA LEU A 107 0.28 -6.56 15.62
C LEU A 107 0.16 -6.54 17.15
N CYS A 108 1.27 -6.52 17.90
CA CYS A 108 1.20 -6.26 19.34
C CYS A 108 2.51 -5.68 19.86
N ARG A 109 2.70 -4.38 19.71
CA ARG A 109 3.54 -3.64 20.64
C ARG A 109 2.60 -3.18 21.76
N LYS A 110 2.64 -3.89 22.89
CA LYS A 110 2.01 -3.49 24.15
C LYS A 110 2.43 -2.08 24.56
#